data_AF-A0A3B0UB55-F1
#
_entry.id   AF-A0A3B0UB55-F1
#
_cell.length_a   1.000
_cell.length_b   1.000
_cell.length_c   1.000
_cell.angle_alpha   90.00
_cell.angle_beta   90.00
_cell.angle_gamma   90.00
#
_symmetry.space_group_name_H-M   'P 1'
#
loop_
_entity.id
_entity.type
_entity.pdbx_description
1 polymer ?
#
loop_
_entity_poly.entity_id
_entity_poly.type
_entity_poly.pdbx_seq_one_letter_code
_entity_poly.pdbx_strand_id
1 'polypeptide(L)'
;MRFAITPGEPAGIGPDLIIQLAQTAHHHELVCIADPVMLQQRAKKLGLPLTILPYNKNITQKQTAGYLTVLNEPLSNPSVC
;
A
#
# COMPACT_ATOMS: atom_id res chain seq x y z
N MET A 1 -8.33 -5.97 14.56
CA MET A 1 -8.71 -4.60 14.19
C MET A 1 -8.05 -4.24 12.86
N ARG A 2 -8.66 -3.35 12.10
CA ARG A 2 -8.23 -2.93 10.76
C ARG A 2 -7.99 -1.42 10.77
N PHE A 3 -6.91 -0.97 10.15
CA PHE A 3 -6.62 0.44 9.96
C PHE A 3 -6.67 0.79 8.48
N ALA A 4 -7.42 1.84 8.15
CA ALA A 4 -7.37 2.46 6.84
C ALA A 4 -6.24 3.50 6.84
N ILE A 5 -5.39 3.44 5.82
CA ILE A 5 -4.27 4.36 5.64
C ILE A 5 -4.42 5.03 4.28
N THR A 6 -4.44 6.36 4.28
CA THR A 6 -4.36 7.17 3.06
C THR A 6 -2.92 7.69 2.95
N PRO A 7 -2.12 7.26 1.96
CA PRO A 7 -0.74 7.72 1.80
C PRO A 7 -0.63 9.18 1.34
N GLY A 8 -1.75 9.89 1.17
CA GLY A 8 -1.77 11.29 0.77
C GLY A 8 -1.45 11.46 -0.71
N GLU A 9 -0.76 12.55 -1.05
CA GLU A 9 -0.48 12.92 -2.43
C GLU A 9 0.42 11.86 -3.12
N PRO A 10 0.05 11.35 -4.31
CA PRO A 10 0.80 10.33 -5.03
C PRO A 10 2.23 10.74 -5.40
N ALA A 11 2.52 12.03 -5.50
CA ALA A 11 3.86 12.58 -5.76
C ALA A 11 4.69 12.77 -4.48
N GLY A 12 4.06 12.80 -3.31
CA GLY A 12 4.71 12.95 -2.02
C GLY A 12 5.45 11.69 -1.56
N ILE A 13 5.94 11.72 -0.31
CA ILE A 13 6.68 10.60 0.30
C ILE A 13 5.77 9.55 0.97
N GLY A 14 4.48 9.85 1.15
CA GLY A 14 3.57 8.95 1.87
C GLY A 14 3.44 7.56 1.25
N PRO A 15 3.42 7.41 -0.09
CA PRO A 15 3.54 6.10 -0.74
C PRO A 15 4.83 5.35 -0.34
N ASP A 16 5.96 6.04 -0.25
CA ASP A 16 7.24 5.41 0.10
C ASP A 16 7.23 4.95 1.57
N LEU A 17 6.66 5.76 2.45
CA LEU A 17 6.51 5.43 3.87
C LEU A 17 5.62 4.21 4.09
N ILE A 18 4.49 4.09 3.37
CA ILE A 18 3.62 2.91 3.51
C ILE A 18 4.27 1.65 2.93
N ILE A 19 5.08 1.78 1.87
CA ILE A 19 5.84 0.66 1.30
C ILE A 19 6.91 0.18 2.29
N GLN A 20 7.60 1.09 2.97
CA GLN A 20 8.56 0.76 4.03
C GLN A 20 7.86 0.11 5.23
N LEU A 21 6.71 0.64 5.65
CA LEU A 21 5.92 0.07 6.75
C LEU A 21 5.48 -1.36 6.44
N ALA A 22 5.12 -1.64 5.18
CA ALA A 22 4.73 -2.97 4.72
C ALA A 22 5.86 -4.01 4.79
N GLN A 23 7.13 -3.61 4.94
CA GLN A 23 8.26 -4.54 5.09
C GLN A 23 8.31 -5.24 6.45
N THR A 24 7.45 -4.87 7.38
CA THR A 24 7.34 -5.48 8.70
C THR A 24 5.95 -6.08 8.90
N ALA A 25 5.88 -7.17 9.67
CA ALA A 25 4.61 -7.77 10.02
C ALA A 25 3.93 -6.96 11.13
N HIS A 26 2.59 -6.83 11.07
CA HIS A 26 1.81 -6.14 12.09
C HIS A 26 0.66 -7.02 12.58
N HIS A 27 0.30 -6.87 13.85
CA HIS A 27 -0.83 -7.59 14.47
C HIS A 27 -2.19 -7.21 13.87
N HIS A 28 -2.25 -6.05 13.21
CA HIS A 28 -3.45 -5.47 12.63
C HIS A 28 -3.35 -5.45 11.12
N GLU A 29 -4.50 -5.51 10.46
CA GLU A 29 -4.58 -5.35 9.00
C GLU A 29 -4.35 -3.89 8.63
N LEU A 30 -3.41 -3.64 7.73
CA LEU A 30 -3.20 -2.33 7.13
C LEU A 30 -3.84 -2.31 5.74
N VAL A 31 -4.89 -1.50 5.59
CA VAL A 31 -5.58 -1.31 4.30
C VAL A 31 -5.18 0.05 3.75
N CYS A 32 -4.33 0.06 2.74
CA CYS A 32 -3.95 1.25 2.02
C CYS A 32 -5.01 1.62 0.99
N ILE A 33 -5.47 2.86 0.99
CA ILE A 33 -6.40 3.39 -0.01
C ILE A 33 -5.56 4.18 -1.02
N ALA A 34 -5.29 3.57 -2.16
CA ALA A 34 -4.40 4.13 -3.18
C ALA A 34 -4.48 3.32 -4.49
N ASP A 35 -3.80 3.82 -5.51
CA ASP A 35 -3.59 3.11 -6.76
C ASP A 35 -2.50 2.01 -6.57
N PRO A 36 -2.85 0.73 -6.77
CA PRO A 36 -1.91 -0.38 -6.60
C PRO A 36 -0.77 -0.37 -7.63
N VAL A 37 -0.99 0.18 -8.83
CA VAL A 37 0.04 0.28 -9.87
C VAL A 37 1.09 1.30 -9.46
N MET A 38 0.67 2.44 -8.93
CA MET A 38 1.59 3.46 -8.39
C MET A 38 2.44 2.91 -7.25
N LEU A 39 1.82 2.17 -6.31
CA LEU A 39 2.55 1.54 -5.20
C LEU A 39 3.59 0.52 -5.68
N GLN A 40 3.23 -0.31 -6.67
CA GLN A 40 4.17 -1.26 -7.29
C GLN A 40 5.34 -0.56 -7.97
N GLN A 41 5.07 0.50 -8.73
CA GLN A 41 6.11 1.29 -9.40
C GLN A 41 7.05 1.94 -8.38
N ARG A 42 6.52 2.52 -7.31
CA ARG A 42 7.33 3.12 -6.24
C ARG A 42 8.15 2.07 -5.48
N ALA A 43 7.58 0.91 -5.16
CA ALA A 43 8.31 -0.17 -4.51
C ALA A 43 9.50 -0.63 -5.37
N LYS A 44 9.30 -0.75 -6.68
CA LYS A 44 10.38 -1.02 -7.63
C LYS A 44 11.46 0.07 -7.63
N LYS A 45 11.08 1.35 -7.62
CA LYS A 45 12.04 2.48 -7.54
C LYS A 45 12.84 2.44 -6.23
N LEU A 46 12.22 2.02 -5.12
CA LEU A 46 12.86 1.89 -3.81
C LEU A 46 13.69 0.60 -3.64
N GLY A 47 13.58 -0.36 -4.57
CA GLY A 47 14.22 -1.67 -4.44
C GLY A 47 13.63 -2.54 -3.32
N LEU A 48 12.37 -2.30 -2.92
CA LEU A 48 11.69 -3.03 -1.86
C LEU A 48 10.70 -4.05 -2.45
N PRO A 49 10.65 -5.28 -1.93
CA PRO A 49 9.64 -6.25 -2.36
C PRO A 49 8.26 -5.80 -1.86
N LEU A 50 7.27 -5.84 -2.76
CA LEU A 50 5.89 -5.53 -2.40
C LEU A 50 4.93 -6.42 -3.18
N THR A 51 4.09 -7.15 -2.46
CA THR A 51 2.97 -7.91 -3.01
C THR A 51 1.67 -7.21 -2.62
N ILE A 52 0.85 -6.90 -3.61
CA ILE A 52 -0.43 -6.23 -3.38
C ILE A 52 -1.53 -7.28 -3.23
N LEU A 53 -2.29 -7.19 -2.15
CA LEU A 53 -3.48 -8.00 -1.92
C LEU A 53 -4.71 -7.10 -2.12
N PRO A 54 -5.72 -7.50 -2.91
CA PRO A 54 -6.94 -6.72 -3.03
C PRO A 54 -7.70 -6.72 -1.70
N TYR A 55 -8.19 -5.54 -1.30
CA TYR A 55 -9.04 -5.43 -0.13
C TYR A 55 -10.34 -6.22 -0.31
N ASN A 56 -10.67 -7.03 0.69
CA ASN A 56 -11.94 -7.74 0.78
C ASN A 56 -12.62 -7.43 2.12
N LYS A 57 -13.79 -6.79 2.08
CA LYS A 57 -14.52 -6.42 3.30
C LYS A 57 -14.90 -7.61 4.18
N ASN A 58 -15.05 -8.81 3.60
CA ASN A 58 -15.51 -10.01 4.29
C ASN A 58 -14.35 -10.86 4.86
N ILE A 59 -13.11 -10.53 4.52
CA ILE A 59 -11.91 -11.25 4.99
C ILE A 59 -11.10 -10.26 5.82
N THR A 60 -10.68 -10.66 7.02
CA THR A 60 -9.71 -9.90 7.82
C THR A 60 -8.45 -10.74 7.93
N GLN A 61 -7.30 -10.15 7.63
CA GLN A 61 -6.01 -10.83 7.69
C GLN A 61 -5.00 -9.98 8.45
N LYS A 62 -4.01 -10.63 9.07
CA LYS A 62 -2.89 -9.91 9.66
C LYS A 62 -2.01 -9.36 8.53
N GLN A 63 -1.32 -8.26 8.81
CA GLN A 63 -0.34 -7.70 7.89
C GLN A 63 0.93 -8.55 7.92
N THR A 64 1.29 -9.12 6.78
CA THR A 64 2.53 -9.89 6.59
C THR A 64 3.60 -9.01 5.97
N ALA A 65 4.86 -9.18 6.38
CA ALA A 65 5.99 -8.46 5.80
C ALA A 65 6.07 -8.67 4.28
N GLY A 66 6.24 -7.58 3.53
CA GLY A 66 6.28 -7.57 2.06
C GLY A 66 4.91 -7.63 1.38
N TYR A 67 3.80 -7.71 2.14
CA TYR A 67 2.44 -7.69 1.59
C TYR A 67 1.73 -6.40 2.00
N LEU A 68 0.86 -5.87 1.15
CA LEU A 68 0.01 -4.72 1.49
C LEU A 68 -1.39 -4.94 0.95
N THR A 69 -2.38 -4.85 1.83
CA THR A 69 -3.79 -4.89 1.42
C THR A 69 -4.18 -3.52 0.87
N VAL A 70 -4.74 -3.48 -0.34
CA VAL A 70 -5.07 -2.24 -1.04
C VAL A 70 -6.54 -2.19 -1.43
N LEU A 71 -7.23 -1.14 -0.97
CA LEU A 71 -8.49 -0.70 -1.55
C LEU A 71 -8.14 0.17 -2.76
N ASN A 72 -8.47 -0.34 -3.95
CA ASN A 72 -8.13 0.32 -5.20
C ASN A 72 -8.83 1.69 -5.33
N GLU A 73 -8.02 2.74 -5.41
CA GLU A 73 -8.43 4.11 -5.72
C GLU A 73 -7.52 4.58 -6.87
N PRO A 74 -7.99 4.52 -8.12
CA PRO A 74 -7.15 4.76 -9.29
C PRO A 74 -6.81 6.24 -9.44
N LEU A 75 -5.56 6.55 -9.82
CA LEU A 75 -5.17 7.94 -10.04
C LEU A 75 -5.86 8.53 -11.27
N SER A 76 -6.37 9.76 -11.13
CA SER A 76 -6.91 10.52 -12.27
C SER A 76 -5.81 10.95 -13.26
N ASN A 77 -4.59 11.17 -12.76
CA ASN A 77 -3.40 11.50 -13.55
C ASN A 77 -2.24 10.60 -13.12
N PRO A 78 -1.36 10.16 -14.05
CA PRO A 78 -0.21 9.34 -13.67
C PRO A 78 0.66 10.07 -12.65
N SER A 79 1.06 9.37 -11.58
CA SER A 79 2.01 9.90 -10.61
C SER A 79 3.36 10.09 -11.30
N VAL A 80 3.73 11.34 -11.56
CA VAL A 80 5.02 11.68 -12.16
C VAL A 80 6.05 11.70 -11.02
N CYS A 81 6.98 10.75 -11.02
CA CYS A 81 8.24 10.87 -10.27
C CYS A 81 9.42 10.85 -11.23
#